data_AF-A0A835VJT3-F1
#
_entry.id   AF-A0A835VJT3-F1
#
_cell.length_a   1.000
_cell.length_b   1.000
_cell.length_c   1.000
_cell.angle_alpha   90.00
_cell.angle_beta   90.00
_cell.angle_gamma   90.00
#
_symmetry.space_group_name_H-M   'P 1'
#
loop_
_entity.id
_entity.type
_entity.pdbx_description
1 polymer ?
#
loop_
_entity_poly.entity_id
_entity_poly.type
_entity_poly.pdbx_seq_one_letter_code
_entity_poly.pdbx_strand_id
1 'polypeptide(L)'
;MAYPRLLLTIFVLLFLHQNLFSSADASGVVEQTCRQAAAKGIDFDFCVTTLQTNPKSSSAGTPDLAIAATKLAEKEFKHALNAIKQLQHGKVTDADKEALSVCSDVYGDGVDELRGRSHSSGPDPSPMPSLTLAQP
;
A
#
# COMPACT_ATOMS: atom_id res chain seq x y z
N MET A 1 56.25 -14.08 9.56
CA MET A 1 55.48 -13.69 8.35
C MET A 1 54.05 -14.25 8.41
N ALA A 2 53.21 -13.78 9.34
CA ALA A 2 51.85 -14.31 9.59
C ALA A 2 50.71 -13.31 9.26
N TYR A 3 51.06 -12.05 8.99
CA TYR A 3 50.11 -10.98 8.65
C TYR A 3 49.28 -11.19 7.37
N PRO A 4 49.79 -11.76 6.26
CA PRO A 4 48.98 -11.83 5.03
C PRO A 4 47.80 -12.80 5.14
N ARG A 5 47.93 -13.85 5.95
CA ARG A 5 46.84 -14.80 6.23
C ARG A 5 45.77 -14.19 7.13
N LEU A 6 46.19 -13.43 8.15
CA LEU A 6 45.28 -12.75 9.07
C LEU A 6 44.51 -11.62 8.36
N LEU A 7 45.17 -10.86 7.49
CA LEU A 7 44.54 -9.81 6.69
C LEU A 7 43.50 -10.40 5.72
N LEU A 8 43.80 -11.53 5.09
CA LEU A 8 42.88 -12.21 4.18
C LEU A 8 41.64 -12.73 4.92
N THR A 9 41.81 -13.30 6.12
CA THR A 9 40.67 -13.74 6.94
C THR A 9 39.79 -12.57 7.40
N ILE A 10 40.38 -11.43 7.75
CA ILE A 10 39.62 -10.23 8.13
C ILE A 10 38.84 -9.69 6.94
N PHE A 11 39.46 -9.65 5.75
CA PHE A 11 38.80 -9.19 4.53
C PHE A 11 37.61 -10.08 4.14
N VAL A 12 37.77 -11.41 4.22
CA VAL A 12 36.68 -12.37 3.96
C VAL A 12 35.54 -12.22 4.97
N LEU A 13 35.84 -12.04 6.25
CA LEU A 13 34.84 -11.81 7.30
C LEU A 13 34.08 -10.49 7.11
N LEU A 14 34.76 -9.41 6.71
CA LEU A 14 34.14 -8.12 6.38
C LEU A 14 33.24 -8.23 5.15
N PHE A 15 33.67 -8.96 4.12
CA PHE A 15 32.88 -9.19 2.90
C PHE A 15 31.64 -10.04 3.19
N LEU A 16 31.76 -11.07 4.04
CA LEU A 16 30.63 -11.88 4.52
C LEU A 16 29.66 -11.04 5.37
N HIS A 17 30.15 -10.15 6.24
CA HIS A 17 29.30 -9.23 7.01
C HIS A 17 28.53 -8.27 6.08
N GLN A 18 29.19 -7.70 5.07
CA GLN A 18 28.53 -6.79 4.11
C GLN A 18 27.42 -7.48 3.31
N ASN A 19 27.60 -8.76 2.96
CA ASN A 19 26.57 -9.55 2.26
C ASN A 19 25.45 -10.04 3.19
N LEU A 20 25.74 -10.29 4.47
CA LEU A 20 24.73 -10.75 5.44
C LEU A 20 23.82 -9.62 5.94
N PHE A 21 24.32 -8.38 5.96
CA PHE A 21 23.55 -7.20 6.37
C PHE A 21 22.85 -6.46 5.22
N SER A 22 23.03 -6.88 3.96
CA SER A 22 22.42 -6.22 2.78
C SER A 22 20.95 -6.59 2.52
N SER A 23 20.24 -7.17 3.48
CA SER A 23 18.83 -7.60 3.31
C SER A 23 17.84 -6.98 4.31
N ALA A 24 18.24 -5.98 5.10
CA ALA A 24 17.46 -5.56 6.27
C ALA A 24 16.57 -4.31 6.14
N ASP A 25 16.69 -3.46 5.12
CA ASP A 25 16.06 -2.12 5.22
C ASP A 25 14.72 -1.97 4.47
N ALA A 26 14.36 -2.98 3.69
CA ALA A 26 13.28 -2.97 2.72
C ALA A 26 11.96 -3.56 3.24
N SER A 27 12.04 -4.79 3.77
CA SER A 27 10.90 -5.45 4.39
C SER A 27 10.58 -4.82 5.74
N GLY A 28 11.57 -4.24 6.43
CA GLY A 28 11.41 -3.61 7.74
C GLY A 28 10.43 -2.44 7.73
N VAL A 29 10.50 -1.56 6.72
CA VAL A 29 9.60 -0.40 6.62
C VAL A 29 8.15 -0.83 6.33
N VAL A 30 7.95 -1.79 5.42
CA VAL A 30 6.62 -2.36 5.13
C VAL A 30 6.07 -3.06 6.37
N GLU A 31 6.87 -3.90 7.02
CA GLU A 31 6.47 -4.64 8.21
C GLU A 31 6.10 -3.69 9.37
N GLN A 32 6.92 -2.68 9.63
CA GLN A 32 6.66 -1.68 10.67
C GLN A 32 5.39 -0.88 10.37
N THR A 33 5.20 -0.45 9.12
CA THR A 33 4.00 0.28 8.69
C THR A 33 2.75 -0.60 8.86
N CYS A 34 2.83 -1.87 8.46
CA CYS A 34 1.71 -2.81 8.61
C CYS A 34 1.43 -3.17 10.07
N ARG A 35 2.45 -3.23 10.95
CA ARG A 35 2.22 -3.36 12.40
C ARG A 35 1.46 -2.17 12.98
N GLN A 36 1.79 -0.95 12.55
CA GLN A 36 1.05 0.25 12.96
C GLN A 36 -0.38 0.24 12.42
N ALA A 37 -0.58 -0.18 11.17
CA ALA A 37 -1.90 -0.33 10.56
C ALA A 37 -2.74 -1.40 11.27
N ALA A 38 -2.13 -2.51 11.70
CA ALA A 38 -2.80 -3.57 12.46
C ALA A 38 -3.29 -3.09 13.82
N ALA A 39 -2.56 -2.19 14.49
CA ALA A 39 -3.04 -1.53 15.70
C ALA A 39 -4.27 -0.62 15.46
N LYS A 40 -4.61 -0.33 14.20
CA LYS A 40 -5.80 0.40 13.75
C LYS A 40 -6.86 -0.51 13.13
N GLY A 41 -6.69 -1.83 13.19
CA GLY A 41 -7.67 -2.81 12.71
C GLY A 41 -7.50 -3.25 11.26
N ILE A 42 -6.42 -2.87 10.57
CA ILE A 42 -6.10 -3.40 9.23
C ILE A 42 -5.43 -4.77 9.38
N ASP A 43 -5.86 -5.76 8.59
CA ASP A 43 -5.21 -7.06 8.60
C ASP A 43 -3.74 -6.97 8.17
N PHE A 44 -2.86 -7.58 8.98
CA PHE A 44 -1.42 -7.46 8.79
C PHE A 44 -0.95 -8.13 7.50
N ASP A 45 -1.43 -9.35 7.24
CA ASP A 45 -1.02 -10.14 6.07
C ASP A 45 -1.55 -9.52 4.78
N PHE A 46 -2.78 -9.01 4.81
CA PHE A 46 -3.34 -8.20 3.74
C PHE A 46 -2.49 -6.96 3.48
N CYS A 47 -2.09 -6.22 4.51
CA CYS A 47 -1.26 -5.03 4.36
C CYS A 47 0.10 -5.36 3.73
N VAL A 48 0.78 -6.38 4.25
CA VAL A 48 2.11 -6.80 3.75
C VAL A 48 2.00 -7.26 2.31
N THR A 49 1.05 -8.16 2.01
CA THR A 49 0.85 -8.70 0.66
C THR A 49 0.54 -7.57 -0.32
N THR A 50 -0.40 -6.70 0.04
CA THR A 50 -0.82 -5.55 -0.77
C THR A 50 0.36 -4.64 -1.11
N LEU A 51 1.16 -4.25 -0.11
CA LEU A 51 2.27 -3.32 -0.31
C LEU A 51 3.47 -3.95 -1.02
N GLN A 52 3.73 -5.23 -0.81
CA GLN A 52 4.81 -5.96 -1.48
C GLN A 52 4.57 -6.19 -2.98
N THR A 53 3.33 -6.06 -3.46
CA THR A 53 3.04 -6.11 -4.91
C THR A 53 3.76 -5.02 -5.70
N ASN A 54 4.18 -3.93 -5.05
CA ASN A 54 4.98 -2.88 -5.66
C ASN A 54 6.47 -3.09 -5.36
N PRO A 55 7.32 -3.40 -6.35
CA PRO A 55 8.74 -3.64 -6.14
C PRO A 55 9.51 -2.40 -5.65
N LYS A 56 8.91 -1.20 -5.71
CA LYS A 56 9.48 0.01 -5.09
C LYS A 56 9.24 0.06 -3.58
N SER A 57 8.23 -0.64 -3.06
CA SER A 57 7.95 -0.70 -1.61
C SER A 57 9.10 -1.28 -0.81
N SER A 58 9.94 -2.12 -1.42
CA SER A 58 11.14 -2.69 -0.82
C SER A 58 12.32 -1.72 -0.80
N SER A 59 12.17 -0.47 -1.20
CA SER A 59 13.24 0.55 -1.09
C SER A 59 12.71 1.94 -0.77
N ALA A 60 11.38 2.05 -0.64
CA ALA A 60 10.63 3.26 -0.36
C ALA A 60 10.72 3.64 1.12
N GLY A 61 10.94 4.92 1.39
CA GLY A 61 10.62 5.48 2.71
C GLY A 61 9.10 5.55 2.92
N THR A 62 8.66 5.84 4.15
CA THR A 62 7.24 5.93 4.51
C THR A 62 6.40 6.84 3.57
N PRO A 63 6.88 8.02 3.13
CA PRO A 63 6.13 8.87 2.18
C PRO A 63 5.93 8.20 0.81
N ASP A 64 6.96 7.53 0.29
CA ASP A 64 6.89 6.82 -0.99
C ASP A 64 5.96 5.60 -0.90
N LEU A 65 5.94 4.94 0.26
CA LEU A 65 5.03 3.84 0.55
C LEU A 65 3.57 4.31 0.63
N ALA A 66 3.31 5.49 1.20
CA ALA A 66 1.99 6.09 1.22
C ALA A 66 1.50 6.47 -0.19
N ILE A 67 2.37 7.03 -1.03
CA ILE A 67 2.07 7.31 -2.44
C ILE A 67 1.78 6.00 -3.20
N ALA A 68 2.57 4.96 -2.97
CA ALA A 68 2.37 3.65 -3.57
C ALA A 68 1.01 3.04 -3.17
N ALA A 69 0.67 3.08 -1.88
CA ALA A 69 -0.62 2.61 -1.36
C ALA A 69 -1.79 3.41 -1.97
N THR A 70 -1.66 4.73 -2.06
CA THR A 70 -2.67 5.62 -2.66
C THR A 70 -2.90 5.29 -4.14
N LYS A 71 -1.83 5.08 -4.91
CA LYS A 71 -1.94 4.69 -6.33
C LYS A 71 -2.56 3.31 -6.51
N LEU A 72 -2.25 2.37 -5.61
CA LEU A 72 -2.85 1.04 -5.62
C LEU A 72 -4.35 1.12 -5.31
N ALA A 73 -4.74 1.89 -4.29
CA ALA A 73 -6.15 2.14 -3.98
C ALA A 73 -6.88 2.81 -5.16
N GLU A 74 -6.28 3.83 -5.80
CA GLU A 74 -6.89 4.48 -6.97
C GLU A 74 -7.17 3.48 -8.09
N LYS A 75 -6.23 2.54 -8.33
CA LYS A 75 -6.38 1.49 -9.34
C LYS A 75 -7.53 0.54 -9.00
N GLU A 76 -7.61 0.06 -7.76
CA GLU A 76 -8.67 -0.86 -7.33
C GLU A 76 -10.05 -0.17 -7.33
N PHE A 77 -10.12 1.11 -6.94
CA PHE A 77 -11.35 1.90 -7.04
C PHE A 77 -11.81 2.06 -8.50
N LYS A 78 -10.90 2.34 -9.44
CA LYS A 78 -11.22 2.37 -10.87
C LYS A 78 -11.72 1.03 -11.38
N HIS A 79 -11.10 -0.06 -10.95
CA HIS A 79 -11.51 -1.41 -11.32
C HIS A 79 -12.94 -1.71 -10.85
N ALA A 80 -13.23 -1.43 -9.58
CA ALA A 80 -14.58 -1.55 -9.01
C ALA A 80 -15.61 -0.66 -9.72
N LEU A 81 -15.26 0.62 -9.98
CA LEU A 81 -16.13 1.55 -10.71
C LEU A 81 -16.48 1.02 -12.11
N ASN A 82 -15.50 0.45 -12.83
CA ASN A 82 -15.77 -0.16 -14.13
C ASN A 82 -16.70 -1.37 -13.99
N ALA A 83 -16.48 -2.24 -13.01
CA ALA A 83 -17.36 -3.38 -12.75
C ALA A 83 -18.81 -2.94 -12.43
N ILE A 84 -18.98 -1.90 -11.60
CA ILE A 84 -20.29 -1.31 -11.28
C ILE A 84 -20.99 -0.81 -12.55
N LYS A 85 -20.28 -0.09 -13.42
CA LYS A 85 -20.84 0.39 -14.70
C LYS A 85 -21.27 -0.76 -15.61
N GLN A 86 -20.49 -1.86 -15.65
CA GLN A 86 -20.90 -3.06 -16.39
C GLN A 86 -22.16 -3.69 -15.81
N LEU A 87 -22.29 -3.76 -14.49
CA LEU A 87 -23.49 -4.30 -13.82
C LEU A 87 -24.73 -3.44 -14.09
N GLN A 88 -24.59 -2.11 -14.09
CA GLN A 88 -25.69 -1.18 -14.41
C GLN A 88 -26.23 -1.37 -15.84
N HIS A 89 -25.37 -1.77 -16.78
CA HIS A 89 -25.76 -2.05 -18.16
C HIS A 89 -26.34 -3.47 -18.33
N GLY A 90 -26.24 -4.30 -17.29
CA GLY A 90 -26.77 -5.66 -17.26
C GLY A 90 -28.26 -5.75 -16.93
N LYS A 91 -28.77 -6.98 -16.82
CA LYS A 91 -30.12 -7.23 -16.33
C LYS A 91 -30.11 -7.23 -14.81
N VAL A 92 -30.52 -6.11 -14.24
CA VAL A 92 -30.63 -5.89 -12.80
C VAL A 92 -32.01 -5.30 -12.47
N THR A 93 -32.47 -5.46 -11.22
CA THR A 93 -33.73 -4.84 -10.77
C THR A 93 -33.59 -3.32 -10.64
N ASP A 94 -34.69 -2.59 -10.50
CA ASP A 94 -34.61 -1.14 -10.30
C ASP A 94 -33.99 -0.76 -8.94
N ALA A 95 -34.22 -1.58 -7.90
CA ALA A 95 -33.54 -1.44 -6.62
C ALA A 95 -32.02 -1.64 -6.75
N ASP A 96 -31.59 -2.63 -7.54
CA ASP A 96 -30.18 -2.84 -7.83
C ASP A 96 -29.57 -1.66 -8.59
N LYS A 97 -30.31 -1.05 -9.53
CA LYS A 97 -29.82 0.15 -10.26
C LYS A 97 -29.59 1.32 -9.32
N GLU A 98 -30.52 1.56 -8.40
CA GLU A 98 -30.38 2.63 -7.40
C GLU A 98 -29.15 2.39 -6.52
N ALA A 99 -28.99 1.17 -5.98
CA ALA A 99 -27.83 0.80 -5.19
C ALA A 99 -26.51 0.93 -5.99
N LEU A 100 -26.50 0.47 -7.24
CA LEU A 100 -25.32 0.57 -8.12
C LEU A 100 -25.02 2.03 -8.48
N SER A 101 -26.02 2.92 -8.56
CA SER A 101 -25.79 4.36 -8.77
C SER A 101 -25.05 4.96 -7.58
N VAL A 102 -25.51 4.69 -6.35
CA VAL A 102 -24.83 5.16 -5.13
C VAL A 102 -23.40 4.62 -5.07
N CYS A 103 -23.20 3.33 -5.38
CA CYS A 103 -21.86 2.76 -5.47
C CYS A 103 -21.01 3.47 -6.53
N SER A 104 -21.56 3.74 -7.72
CA SER A 104 -20.84 4.44 -8.78
C SER A 104 -20.36 5.82 -8.34
N ASP A 105 -21.20 6.56 -7.62
CA ASP A 105 -20.86 7.90 -7.11
C ASP A 105 -19.75 7.81 -6.06
N VAL A 106 -19.90 6.94 -5.05
CA VAL A 106 -18.89 6.75 -3.99
C VAL A 106 -17.54 6.31 -4.56
N TYR A 107 -17.53 5.35 -5.48
CA TYR A 107 -16.28 4.90 -6.11
C TYR A 107 -15.71 5.96 -7.07
N GLY A 108 -16.55 6.75 -7.73
CA GLY A 108 -16.15 7.89 -8.54
C GLY A 108 -15.43 8.96 -7.72
N ASP A 109 -16.06 9.41 -6.64
CA ASP A 109 -15.51 10.40 -5.71
C ASP A 109 -14.19 9.90 -5.10
N GLY A 110 -14.14 8.63 -4.71
CA GLY A 110 -12.91 8.01 -4.19
C GLY A 110 -11.77 8.00 -5.22
N VAL A 111 -12.05 7.78 -6.51
CA VAL A 111 -11.03 7.89 -7.57
C VAL A 111 -10.49 9.31 -7.68
N ASP A 112 -11.35 10.32 -7.61
CA ASP A 112 -10.94 11.71 -7.74
C ASP A 112 -10.15 12.19 -6.52
N GLU A 113 -10.58 11.82 -5.31
CA GLU A 113 -9.83 12.11 -4.07
C GLU A 113 -8.45 11.47 -4.08
N LEU A 114 -8.35 10.17 -4.39
CA LEU A 114 -7.08 9.45 -4.41
C LEU A 114 -6.15 9.99 -5.49
N ARG A 115 -6.68 10.44 -6.63
CA ARG A 115 -5.90 11.10 -7.67
C ARG A 115 -5.36 12.46 -7.21
N GLY A 116 -6.16 13.24 -6.50
CA GLY A 116 -5.71 14.51 -5.90
C GLY A 116 -4.56 14.31 -4.91
N ARG A 117 -4.65 13.29 -4.06
CA ARG A 117 -3.63 12.91 -3.07
C ARG A 117 -2.35 12.35 -3.73
N SER A 118 -2.47 11.66 -4.86
CA SER A 118 -1.30 11.07 -5.54
C SER A 118 -0.45 12.11 -6.31
N HIS A 119 -0.99 13.32 -6.55
CA HIS A 119 -0.30 14.42 -7.23
C HIS A 119 0.13 15.56 -6.29
N SER A 120 -0.42 15.64 -5.08
CA SER A 120 -0.06 16.64 -4.07
C SER A 120 1.01 16.08 -3.12
N SER A 121 2.27 16.33 -3.45
CA SER A 121 3.40 16.02 -2.57
C SER A 121 3.42 16.98 -1.36
N GLY A 122 2.71 16.65 -0.28
CA GLY A 122 2.81 17.37 1.00
C GLY A 122 2.00 16.71 2.12
N PRO A 123 2.52 16.57 3.35
CA PRO A 123 1.76 16.00 4.45
C PRO A 123 0.80 17.07 5.00
N ASP A 124 -0.49 16.91 4.72
CA ASP A 124 -1.53 17.54 5.53
C ASP A 124 -2.24 16.43 6.32
N PRO A 125 -2.13 16.37 7.66
CA PRO A 125 -2.80 15.38 8.47
C PRO A 125 -4.28 15.77 8.59
N SER A 126 -5.00 15.71 7.47
CA SER A 126 -6.46 15.72 7.51
C SER A 126 -6.92 14.39 8.12
N PRO A 127 -7.74 14.41 9.19
CA PRO A 127 -8.23 13.20 9.81
C PRO A 127 -8.97 12.37 8.77
N MET A 128 -8.66 11.07 8.70
CA MET A 128 -9.45 10.16 7.86
C MET A 128 -10.92 10.28 8.28
N PRO A 129 -11.85 10.46 7.33
CA PRO A 129 -13.26 10.37 7.65
C PRO A 129 -13.47 8.99 8.27
N SER A 130 -13.96 8.97 9.51
CA SER A 130 -14.34 7.76 10.19
C SER A 130 -15.45 7.13 9.35
N LEU A 131 -15.15 6.00 8.72
CA LEU A 131 -16.14 5.10 8.12
C LEU A 131 -17.02 4.59 9.26
N THR A 132 -17.98 5.42 9.65
CA THR A 132 -19.03 5.05 10.58
C THR A 132 -19.97 4.19 9.77
N LEU A 133 -19.77 2.88 9.84
CA LEU A 133 -20.79 1.91 9.50
C LEU A 133 -22.03 2.29 10.31
N ALA A 134 -23.02 2.87 9.63
CA ALA A 134 -24.36 2.98 10.17
C ALA A 134 -24.85 1.54 10.39
N GLN A 135 -24.74 1.07 11.62
CA GLN A 135 -25.43 -0.14 12.07
C GLN A 135 -26.92 0.19 12.24
N PRO A 136 -27.82 -0.77 11.95
CA PRO A 136 -29.25 -0.62 12.17
C PRO A 136 -29.60 -0.50 13.67
#